data_AF-A0A543IDZ3-F1
#
_entry.id   AF-A0A543IDZ3-F1
#
_cell.length_a   1.000
_cell.length_b   1.000
_cell.length_c   1.000
_cell.angle_alpha   90.00
_cell.angle_beta   90.00
_cell.angle_gamma   90.00
#
_symmetry.space_group_name_H-M   'P 1'
#
loop_
_entity.id
_entity.type
_entity.pdbx_description
1 polymer ?
#
loop_
_entity_poly.entity_id
_entity_poly.type
_entity_poly.pdbx_seq_one_letter_code
_entity_poly.pdbx_strand_id
1 'polypeptide(L)'
;MPNSEERDNSGPEGTAAAPRSGAISEGSGDGGSGEAAVARLGDPVTVWPCANCGRPVPQPVGAVRAVRYCQDNDGACAAEARDRRERGRDAPGLTGQVASAWEMVERLEKAADLLAESLTSELSVAGVERRIAEVRAEAARELAVAQSERDASQRRAEEAWQEAASARKRVQAAEEQVERLREEARLATAKRDAAQQAWEEAHQIAQQSMTAKLAAESERDRVAARETELLAALENARAELVALHAKLAEAESTAEALRVEAAVAKQGAEDLRNAMRDTEAQRQRAMQAASKAEAERTAAQRAQSEAEAEVVRANARAEEAAKERDAAQAQAKALTAERDELAAKVNDQALQLRQLSQSVAEQQAALTALAEERDAARAEADRARRQIDQFTHSTLSSAVPPGGRMAGGGIPTPAAGHPHAAGAAGTPPVTSAPVGGHLAGAAQASNGAPAPLGAPVPVNPPQQQAPGQDGRKVNGADREDPLFTGP
;
A
#
# COMPACT_ATOMS: atom_id res chain seq x y z
N MET A 1 -34.54 33.60 -30.55
CA MET A 1 -35.01 34.71 -31.40
C MET A 1 -35.45 34.10 -32.73
N PRO A 2 -36.68 34.34 -33.21
CA PRO A 2 -37.05 34.05 -34.59
C PRO A 2 -36.88 35.32 -35.44
N ASN A 3 -36.32 35.17 -36.65
CA ASN A 3 -36.23 36.24 -37.63
C ASN A 3 -37.59 36.43 -38.34
N SER A 4 -37.84 37.67 -38.76
CA SER A 4 -38.97 38.03 -39.63
C SER A 4 -38.45 38.22 -41.04
N GLU A 5 -38.61 37.21 -41.90
CA GLU A 5 -38.29 37.31 -43.32
C GLU A 5 -39.51 37.75 -44.13
N GLU A 6 -39.36 38.92 -44.75
CA GLU A 6 -39.63 39.22 -46.16
C GLU A 6 -40.93 38.71 -46.81
N ARG A 7 -41.80 39.68 -47.16
CA ARG A 7 -42.73 39.55 -48.28
C ARG A 7 -42.18 40.35 -49.45
N ASP A 8 -42.04 39.68 -50.58
CA ASP A 8 -41.68 40.32 -51.85
C ASP A 8 -42.53 39.75 -53.01
N ASN A 9 -42.44 40.42 -54.15
CA ASN A 9 -42.99 40.09 -55.47
C ASN A 9 -44.47 40.39 -55.82
N SER A 10 -44.62 41.51 -56.56
CA SER A 10 -44.89 41.54 -58.02
C SER A 10 -46.22 41.02 -58.61
N GLY A 11 -46.83 41.87 -59.45
CA GLY A 11 -47.89 41.48 -60.40
C GLY A 11 -47.32 41.10 -61.78
N PRO A 12 -48.18 41.01 -62.81
CA PRO A 12 -47.80 41.53 -64.13
C PRO A 12 -48.91 42.30 -64.88
N GLU A 13 -48.51 42.92 -65.99
CA GLU A 13 -49.28 43.76 -66.92
C GLU A 13 -50.14 42.96 -67.93
N GLY A 14 -50.98 43.60 -68.76
CA GLY A 14 -51.44 42.97 -70.03
C GLY A 14 -52.73 43.43 -70.74
N THR A 15 -52.65 44.52 -71.51
CA THR A 15 -53.26 44.69 -72.87
C THR A 15 -54.75 44.41 -73.20
N ALA A 16 -55.47 45.52 -73.53
CA ALA A 16 -55.99 45.87 -74.87
C ALA A 16 -57.38 45.43 -75.43
N ALA A 17 -57.88 46.34 -76.29
CA ALA A 17 -58.77 46.20 -77.47
C ALA A 17 -60.30 46.41 -77.33
N ALA A 18 -60.81 47.30 -78.19
CA ALA A 18 -62.23 47.47 -78.56
C ALA A 18 -62.54 46.71 -79.86
N PRO A 19 -63.82 46.70 -80.32
CA PRO A 19 -64.04 47.38 -81.62
C PRO A 19 -65.38 48.14 -81.76
N ARG A 20 -65.45 48.92 -82.85
CA ARG A 20 -66.64 49.59 -83.39
C ARG A 20 -67.40 48.69 -84.37
N SER A 21 -68.66 49.02 -84.68
CA SER A 21 -69.33 48.69 -85.96
C SER A 21 -70.43 49.71 -86.29
N GLY A 22 -70.78 49.86 -87.58
CA GLY A 22 -71.67 50.92 -88.08
C GLY A 22 -72.61 50.49 -89.21
N ALA A 23 -73.29 51.48 -89.79
CA ALA A 23 -74.47 51.41 -90.68
C ALA A 23 -74.33 50.68 -92.05
N ILE A 24 -75.49 50.26 -92.61
CA ILE A 24 -75.77 50.05 -94.06
C ILE A 24 -77.23 50.51 -94.36
N SER A 25 -77.54 50.80 -95.63
CA SER A 25 -78.67 51.61 -96.15
C SER A 25 -79.74 50.84 -96.99
N GLU A 26 -80.74 51.60 -97.48
CA GLU A 26 -81.44 51.49 -98.80
C GLU A 26 -82.63 50.51 -99.05
N GLY A 27 -83.56 50.96 -99.92
CA GLY A 27 -84.55 50.11 -100.63
C GLY A 27 -85.88 50.81 -101.02
N SER A 28 -86.14 50.99 -102.33
CA SER A 28 -87.34 51.67 -102.90
C SER A 28 -88.32 50.71 -103.60
N GLY A 29 -89.57 51.14 -103.83
CA GLY A 29 -90.62 50.43 -104.60
C GLY A 29 -91.66 51.41 -105.17
N ASP A 30 -92.38 51.05 -106.25
CA ASP A 30 -93.28 51.95 -107.01
C ASP A 30 -94.35 51.18 -107.84
N GLY A 31 -95.39 51.88 -108.34
CA GLY A 31 -96.13 51.54 -109.56
C GLY A 31 -97.59 51.05 -109.44
N GLY A 32 -98.51 51.64 -110.23
CA GLY A 32 -99.84 51.08 -110.52
C GLY A 32 -100.86 52.11 -111.06
N SER A 33 -101.28 51.99 -112.34
CA SER A 33 -102.01 53.03 -113.09
C SER A 33 -103.16 52.50 -113.99
N GLY A 34 -104.04 53.42 -114.46
CA GLY A 34 -105.02 53.20 -115.54
C GLY A 34 -106.50 53.31 -115.13
N GLU A 35 -107.47 53.59 -116.00
CA GLU A 35 -107.46 54.16 -117.37
C GLU A 35 -108.88 54.72 -117.70
N ALA A 36 -109.05 55.54 -118.73
CA ALA A 36 -110.28 56.28 -119.04
C ALA A 36 -111.07 55.71 -120.25
N ALA A 37 -112.34 56.12 -120.42
CA ALA A 37 -113.08 55.91 -121.67
C ALA A 37 -114.07 57.06 -121.96
N VAL A 38 -114.08 57.56 -123.21
CA VAL A 38 -114.96 58.62 -123.72
C VAL A 38 -115.64 58.13 -125.00
N ALA A 39 -116.97 58.30 -125.11
CA ALA A 39 -117.77 57.84 -126.25
C ALA A 39 -118.00 58.92 -127.32
N ARG A 40 -118.32 58.49 -128.56
CA ARG A 40 -118.34 59.31 -129.79
C ARG A 40 -119.75 59.77 -130.19
N LEU A 41 -119.78 60.80 -131.03
CA LEU A 41 -120.97 61.49 -131.53
C LEU A 41 -121.62 60.77 -132.73
N GLY A 42 -122.94 60.53 -132.73
CA GLY A 42 -123.69 60.10 -133.93
C GLY A 42 -124.81 59.08 -133.77
N ASP A 43 -125.05 58.54 -132.58
CA ASP A 43 -126.00 57.45 -132.33
C ASP A 43 -127.46 57.98 -132.15
N PRO A 44 -128.52 57.25 -132.55
CA PRO A 44 -129.87 57.79 -132.60
C PRO A 44 -130.43 58.03 -131.19
N VAL A 45 -130.61 59.30 -130.85
CA VAL A 45 -131.19 59.74 -129.57
C VAL A 45 -132.61 59.19 -129.46
N THR A 46 -132.79 58.13 -128.66
CA THR A 46 -134.11 57.60 -128.35
C THR A 46 -134.85 58.64 -127.51
N VAL A 47 -135.94 59.17 -128.03
CA VAL A 47 -136.74 60.19 -127.35
C VAL A 47 -137.83 59.50 -126.55
N TRP A 48 -137.81 59.64 -125.23
CA TRP A 48 -138.84 59.08 -124.34
C TRP A 48 -139.74 60.17 -123.79
N PRO A 49 -141.06 59.94 -123.65
CA PRO A 49 -141.93 60.90 -122.97
C PRO A 49 -141.53 61.04 -121.49
N CYS A 50 -141.40 62.27 -121.02
CA CYS A 50 -141.13 62.60 -119.63
C CYS A 50 -142.16 61.93 -118.72
N ALA A 51 -141.69 61.18 -117.73
CA ALA A 51 -142.55 60.45 -116.80
C ALA A 51 -143.41 61.36 -115.88
N ASN A 52 -143.27 62.69 -115.95
CA ASN A 52 -144.14 63.65 -115.26
C ASN A 52 -145.16 64.34 -116.19
N CYS A 53 -144.73 64.88 -117.33
CA CYS A 53 -145.54 65.75 -118.18
C CYS A 53 -145.66 65.31 -119.64
N GLY A 54 -145.12 64.14 -120.00
CA GLY A 54 -145.20 63.56 -121.35
C GLY A 54 -144.33 64.22 -122.43
N ARG A 55 -143.69 65.38 -122.16
CA ARG A 55 -142.80 66.04 -123.14
C ARG A 55 -141.66 65.10 -123.60
N PRO A 56 -141.30 65.10 -124.89
CA PRO A 56 -140.16 64.32 -125.39
C PRO A 56 -138.84 64.71 -124.69
N VAL A 57 -138.17 63.75 -124.06
CA VAL A 57 -136.85 63.90 -123.43
C VAL A 57 -135.82 63.11 -124.23
N PRO A 58 -134.71 63.74 -124.70
CA PRO A 58 -133.64 63.03 -125.38
C PRO A 58 -132.84 62.16 -124.41
N GLN A 59 -132.65 60.86 -124.72
CA GLN A 59 -131.77 59.98 -123.96
C GLN A 59 -130.30 60.14 -124.38
N PRO A 60 -129.36 60.34 -123.44
CA PRO A 60 -127.93 60.29 -123.73
C PRO A 60 -127.50 58.85 -124.05
N VAL A 61 -126.98 58.66 -125.27
CA VAL A 61 -126.53 57.37 -125.77
C VAL A 61 -125.29 56.88 -125.00
N GLY A 62 -125.34 55.63 -124.52
CA GLY A 62 -124.30 55.02 -123.68
C GLY A 62 -124.41 55.27 -122.16
N ALA A 63 -125.38 56.04 -121.68
CA ALA A 63 -125.57 56.22 -120.24
C ALA A 63 -126.23 54.99 -119.58
N VAL A 64 -125.64 54.47 -118.50
CA VAL A 64 -126.15 53.31 -117.73
C VAL A 64 -127.53 53.57 -117.09
N ARG A 65 -127.96 54.84 -116.98
CA ARG A 65 -129.26 55.22 -116.40
C ARG A 65 -130.03 56.14 -117.36
N ALA A 66 -131.24 55.72 -117.75
CA ALA A 66 -132.13 56.50 -118.60
C ALA A 66 -132.63 57.78 -117.88
N VAL A 67 -132.57 58.92 -118.56
CA VAL A 67 -133.07 60.21 -118.10
C VAL A 67 -134.59 60.24 -118.21
N ARG A 68 -135.29 60.03 -117.08
CA ARG A 68 -136.75 59.87 -117.04
C ARG A 68 -137.59 61.16 -117.04
N TYR A 69 -136.96 62.33 -116.92
CA TYR A 69 -137.63 63.62 -116.70
C TYR A 69 -136.98 64.73 -117.53
N CYS A 70 -137.76 65.76 -117.90
CA CYS A 70 -137.24 66.95 -118.57
C CYS A 70 -136.15 67.63 -117.73
N GLN A 71 -135.04 68.01 -118.36
CA GLN A 71 -134.03 68.89 -117.77
C GLN A 71 -134.39 70.38 -117.98
N ASP A 72 -135.12 70.69 -119.06
CA ASP A 72 -135.43 72.03 -119.62
C ASP A 72 -136.22 73.00 -118.72
N ASN A 73 -136.32 72.73 -117.42
CA ASN A 73 -137.11 73.48 -116.43
C ASN A 73 -136.44 73.36 -115.04
N ASP A 74 -135.10 73.45 -114.97
CA ASP A 74 -134.28 73.29 -113.75
C ASP A 74 -134.59 72.02 -112.94
N GLY A 75 -134.90 70.93 -113.66
CA GLY A 75 -135.30 69.67 -113.04
C GLY A 75 -136.67 69.68 -112.36
N ALA A 76 -137.51 70.72 -112.53
CA ALA A 76 -138.85 70.78 -111.94
C ALA A 76 -139.73 69.57 -112.30
N CYS A 77 -139.55 68.96 -113.49
CA CYS A 77 -140.21 67.70 -113.84
C CYS A 77 -139.82 66.53 -112.93
N ALA A 78 -138.56 66.47 -112.48
CA ALA A 78 -138.05 65.46 -111.58
C ALA A 78 -138.36 65.79 -110.11
N ALA A 79 -138.32 67.07 -109.73
CA ALA A 79 -138.69 67.57 -108.43
C ALA A 79 -140.19 67.37 -108.16
N GLU A 80 -141.08 67.79 -109.06
CA GLU A 80 -142.53 67.59 -108.89
C GLU A 80 -142.91 66.10 -108.87
N ALA A 81 -142.21 65.25 -109.63
CA ALA A 81 -142.36 63.80 -109.53
C ALA A 81 -141.78 63.23 -108.23
N ARG A 82 -140.78 63.87 -107.62
CA ARG A 82 -140.28 63.54 -106.27
C ARG A 82 -141.31 63.98 -105.22
N ASP A 83 -141.80 65.22 -105.25
CA ASP A 83 -142.89 65.74 -104.41
C ASP A 83 -144.18 64.91 -104.51
N ARG A 84 -144.52 64.42 -105.70
CA ARG A 84 -145.70 63.55 -105.89
C ARG A 84 -145.48 62.16 -105.31
N ARG A 85 -144.23 61.67 -105.24
CA ARG A 85 -143.85 60.45 -104.51
C ARG A 85 -143.67 60.68 -103.02
N GLU A 86 -143.30 61.88 -102.58
CA GLU A 86 -143.21 62.26 -101.17
C GLU A 86 -144.60 62.43 -100.56
N ARG A 87 -145.51 63.14 -101.25
CA ARG A 87 -146.95 63.12 -100.94
C ARG A 87 -147.56 61.72 -101.01
N GLY A 88 -146.99 60.80 -101.80
CA GLY A 88 -147.39 59.38 -101.85
C GLY A 88 -146.77 58.52 -100.73
N ARG A 89 -145.61 58.90 -100.19
CA ARG A 89 -144.94 58.31 -99.02
C ARG A 89 -145.68 58.68 -97.74
N ASP A 90 -146.09 59.95 -97.63
CA ASP A 90 -146.82 60.50 -96.48
C ASP A 90 -148.35 60.28 -96.57
N ALA A 91 -148.83 59.65 -97.65
CA ALA A 91 -150.24 59.28 -97.79
C ALA A 91 -150.59 58.08 -96.89
N PRO A 92 -151.56 58.20 -95.96
CA PRO A 92 -151.96 57.10 -95.10
C PRO A 92 -152.64 56.00 -95.90
N GLY A 93 -151.99 54.84 -96.03
CA GLY A 93 -152.56 53.65 -96.69
C GLY A 93 -151.53 52.76 -97.37
N LEU A 94 -152.02 51.86 -98.21
CA LEU A 94 -151.22 50.84 -98.91
C LEU A 94 -150.10 51.43 -99.79
N THR A 95 -150.30 52.64 -100.32
CA THR A 95 -149.36 53.30 -101.24
C THR A 95 -148.04 53.69 -100.58
N GLY A 96 -148.08 54.18 -99.33
CA GLY A 96 -146.87 54.48 -98.55
C GLY A 96 -146.08 53.23 -98.19
N GLN A 97 -146.79 52.13 -97.89
CA GLN A 97 -146.16 50.82 -97.60
C GLN A 97 -145.44 50.24 -98.83
N VAL A 98 -146.05 50.33 -100.01
CA VAL A 98 -145.40 49.91 -101.27
C VAL A 98 -144.16 50.78 -101.55
N ALA A 99 -144.23 52.10 -101.34
CA ALA A 99 -143.09 52.98 -101.53
C ALA A 99 -141.91 52.65 -100.58
N SER A 100 -142.21 52.33 -99.30
CA SER A 100 -141.19 51.90 -98.33
C SER A 100 -140.58 50.53 -98.69
N ALA A 101 -141.37 49.60 -99.21
CA ALA A 101 -140.87 48.29 -99.67
C ALA A 101 -139.86 48.44 -100.83
N TRP A 102 -140.11 49.34 -101.79
CA TRP A 102 -139.16 49.61 -102.88
C TRP A 102 -137.85 50.22 -102.39
N GLU A 103 -137.87 51.10 -101.38
CA GLU A 103 -136.63 51.63 -100.79
C GLU A 103 -135.82 50.54 -100.05
N MET A 104 -136.51 49.60 -99.39
CA MET A 104 -135.85 48.44 -98.79
C MET A 104 -135.20 47.54 -99.84
N VAL A 105 -135.84 47.35 -101.00
CA VAL A 105 -135.25 46.64 -102.15
C VAL A 105 -134.01 47.37 -102.68
N GLU A 106 -134.05 48.68 -102.92
CA GLU A 106 -132.89 49.45 -103.41
C GLU A 106 -131.72 49.44 -102.42
N ARG A 107 -131.99 49.40 -101.10
CA ARG A 107 -130.96 49.19 -100.06
C ARG A 107 -130.39 47.78 -100.08
N LEU A 108 -131.21 46.75 -100.33
CA LEU A 108 -130.76 45.36 -100.45
C LEU A 108 -129.94 45.13 -101.72
N GLU A 109 -130.34 45.71 -102.85
CA GLU A 109 -129.57 45.72 -104.10
C GLU A 109 -128.20 46.38 -103.88
N LYS A 110 -128.15 47.56 -103.26
CA LYS A 110 -126.88 48.23 -102.96
C LYS A 110 -126.00 47.45 -101.97
N ALA A 111 -126.59 46.73 -101.03
CA ALA A 111 -125.85 45.84 -100.13
C ALA A 111 -125.33 44.60 -100.89
N ALA A 112 -126.11 44.05 -101.83
CA ALA A 112 -125.69 42.96 -102.71
C ALA A 112 -124.57 43.39 -103.65
N ASP A 113 -124.59 44.61 -104.20
CA ASP A 113 -123.52 45.16 -105.03
C ASP A 113 -122.22 45.30 -104.22
N LEU A 114 -122.26 45.86 -103.02
CA LEU A 114 -121.08 45.97 -102.14
C LEU A 114 -120.53 44.60 -101.73
N LEU A 115 -121.40 43.61 -101.48
CA LEU A 115 -121.01 42.23 -101.21
C LEU A 115 -120.43 41.55 -102.46
N ALA A 116 -120.96 41.85 -103.64
CA ALA A 116 -120.44 41.35 -104.90
C ALA A 116 -119.07 41.97 -105.22
N GLU A 117 -118.85 43.26 -104.94
CA GLU A 117 -117.55 43.92 -105.08
C GLU A 117 -116.54 43.39 -104.04
N SER A 118 -116.93 43.16 -102.78
CA SER A 118 -116.05 42.54 -101.79
C SER A 118 -115.71 41.10 -102.14
N LEU A 119 -116.69 40.29 -102.54
CA LEU A 119 -116.46 38.91 -102.98
C LEU A 119 -115.65 38.85 -104.27
N THR A 120 -115.89 39.74 -105.23
CA THR A 120 -115.11 39.77 -106.48
C THR A 120 -113.68 40.25 -106.22
N SER A 121 -113.46 41.20 -105.32
CA SER A 121 -112.09 41.62 -104.96
C SER A 121 -111.33 40.56 -104.15
N GLU A 122 -111.96 39.88 -103.18
CA GLU A 122 -111.31 38.80 -102.40
C GLU A 122 -111.17 37.48 -103.19
N LEU A 123 -112.12 37.11 -104.05
CA LEU A 123 -112.06 35.91 -104.90
C LEU A 123 -111.42 36.15 -106.27
N SER A 124 -111.07 37.39 -106.63
CA SER A 124 -110.23 37.65 -107.80
C SER A 124 -108.89 36.92 -107.64
N VAL A 125 -108.27 36.55 -108.77
CA VAL A 125 -106.94 35.94 -108.78
C VAL A 125 -105.94 36.78 -107.96
N ALA A 126 -105.97 38.11 -108.09
CA ALA A 126 -105.13 39.02 -107.33
C ALA A 126 -105.46 39.08 -105.82
N GLY A 127 -106.73 38.91 -105.43
CA GLY A 127 -107.15 38.81 -104.03
C GLY A 127 -106.67 37.53 -103.37
N VAL A 128 -106.85 36.40 -104.06
CA VAL A 128 -106.37 35.08 -103.63
C VAL A 128 -104.85 35.04 -103.57
N GLU A 129 -104.15 35.58 -104.57
CA GLU A 129 -102.68 35.71 -104.56
C GLU A 129 -102.18 36.59 -103.41
N ARG A 130 -102.88 37.69 -103.08
CA ARG A 130 -102.56 38.52 -101.91
C ARG A 130 -102.72 37.73 -100.60
N ARG A 131 -103.81 36.97 -100.42
CA ARG A 131 -104.00 36.12 -99.24
C ARG A 131 -102.98 34.99 -99.17
N ILE A 132 -102.61 34.38 -100.29
CA ILE A 132 -101.54 33.38 -100.35
C ILE A 132 -100.18 34.01 -100.00
N ALA A 133 -99.90 35.23 -100.47
CA ALA A 133 -98.68 35.96 -100.11
C ALA A 133 -98.65 36.36 -98.63
N GLU A 134 -99.77 36.79 -98.07
CA GLU A 134 -99.95 37.10 -96.64
C GLU A 134 -99.70 35.85 -95.78
N VAL A 135 -100.38 34.73 -96.06
CA VAL A 135 -100.18 33.44 -95.37
C VAL A 135 -98.76 32.90 -95.54
N ARG A 136 -98.14 33.06 -96.73
CA ARG A 136 -96.72 32.70 -96.94
C ARG A 136 -95.78 33.57 -96.12
N ALA A 137 -96.07 34.87 -95.97
CA ALA A 137 -95.29 35.78 -95.15
C ALA A 137 -95.49 35.50 -93.65
N GLU A 138 -96.69 35.10 -93.23
CA GLU A 138 -96.97 34.62 -91.87
C GLU A 138 -96.21 33.33 -91.56
N ALA A 139 -96.34 32.30 -92.41
CA ALA A 139 -95.59 31.06 -92.26
C ALA A 139 -94.06 31.26 -92.29
N ALA A 140 -93.56 32.21 -93.09
CA ALA A 140 -92.15 32.59 -93.09
C ALA A 140 -91.72 33.28 -91.79
N ARG A 141 -92.58 34.15 -91.21
CA ARG A 141 -92.34 34.75 -89.89
C ARG A 141 -92.35 33.69 -88.78
N GLU A 142 -93.33 32.79 -88.77
CA GLU A 142 -93.42 31.70 -87.78
C GLU A 142 -92.21 30.76 -87.88
N LEU A 143 -91.78 30.39 -89.10
CA LEU A 143 -90.59 29.56 -89.29
C LEU A 143 -89.31 30.28 -88.83
N ALA A 144 -89.19 31.59 -89.09
CA ALA A 144 -88.05 32.39 -88.62
C ALA A 144 -88.03 32.49 -87.08
N VAL A 145 -89.19 32.66 -86.43
CA VAL A 145 -89.33 32.62 -84.97
C VAL A 145 -88.91 31.24 -84.45
N ALA A 146 -89.47 30.15 -84.98
CA ALA A 146 -89.15 28.78 -84.55
C ALA A 146 -87.67 28.42 -84.76
N GLN A 147 -87.04 28.90 -85.82
CA GLN A 147 -85.59 28.78 -86.03
C GLN A 147 -84.82 29.59 -84.98
N SER A 148 -85.18 30.85 -84.73
CA SER A 148 -84.51 31.68 -83.72
C SER A 148 -84.65 31.13 -82.29
N GLU A 149 -85.79 30.53 -81.95
CA GLU A 149 -86.04 29.84 -80.68
C GLU A 149 -85.25 28.54 -80.57
N ARG A 150 -85.15 27.77 -81.66
CA ARG A 150 -84.30 26.57 -81.73
C ARG A 150 -82.85 26.94 -81.50
N ASP A 151 -82.33 27.93 -82.22
CA ASP A 151 -80.94 28.38 -82.08
C ASP A 151 -80.66 28.97 -80.69
N ALA A 152 -81.63 29.68 -80.10
CA ALA A 152 -81.54 30.15 -78.73
C ALA A 152 -81.56 29.00 -77.71
N SER A 153 -82.35 27.94 -77.93
CA SER A 153 -82.35 26.76 -77.06
C SER A 153 -81.07 25.92 -77.19
N GLN A 154 -80.49 25.84 -78.40
CA GLN A 154 -79.19 25.21 -78.64
C GLN A 154 -78.07 25.97 -77.93
N ARG A 155 -77.98 27.30 -78.07
CA ARG A 155 -77.00 28.11 -77.34
C ARG A 155 -77.13 27.96 -75.82
N ARG A 156 -78.34 28.04 -75.26
CA ARG A 156 -78.57 27.81 -73.82
C ARG A 156 -78.17 26.40 -73.37
N ALA A 157 -78.37 25.38 -74.21
CA ALA A 157 -77.92 24.03 -73.91
C ALA A 157 -76.39 23.93 -73.93
N GLU A 158 -75.73 24.54 -74.92
CA GLU A 158 -74.26 24.59 -75.00
C GLU A 158 -73.64 25.37 -73.83
N GLU A 159 -74.21 26.51 -73.46
CA GLU A 159 -73.85 27.28 -72.26
C GLU A 159 -73.98 26.42 -71.00
N ALA A 160 -75.12 25.75 -70.79
CA ALA A 160 -75.33 24.86 -69.66
C ALA A 160 -74.35 23.65 -69.65
N TRP A 161 -74.00 23.10 -70.82
CA TRP A 161 -72.97 22.06 -70.93
C TRP A 161 -71.57 22.58 -70.58
N GLN A 162 -71.21 23.79 -71.02
CA GLN A 162 -69.94 24.44 -70.67
C GLN A 162 -69.86 24.76 -69.18
N GLU A 163 -70.92 25.30 -68.60
CA GLU A 163 -71.04 25.54 -67.16
C GLU A 163 -70.89 24.24 -66.37
N ALA A 164 -71.63 23.19 -66.73
CA ALA A 164 -71.55 21.88 -66.10
C ALA A 164 -70.15 21.24 -66.24
N ALA A 165 -69.49 21.38 -67.39
CA ALA A 165 -68.12 20.92 -67.59
C ALA A 165 -67.12 21.70 -66.73
N SER A 166 -67.29 23.02 -66.61
CA SER A 166 -66.46 23.87 -65.73
C SER A 166 -66.67 23.54 -64.24
N ALA A 167 -67.90 23.25 -63.83
CA ALA A 167 -68.24 22.84 -62.48
C ALA A 167 -67.60 21.48 -62.15
N ARG A 168 -67.68 20.49 -63.05
CA ARG A 168 -67.02 19.19 -62.88
C ARG A 168 -65.50 19.34 -62.75
N LYS A 169 -64.86 20.16 -63.59
CA LYS A 169 -63.41 20.45 -63.48
C LYS A 169 -63.04 21.08 -62.13
N ARG A 170 -63.86 22.00 -61.61
CA ARG A 170 -63.65 22.60 -60.28
C ARG A 170 -63.81 21.58 -59.14
N VAL A 171 -64.78 20.67 -59.24
CA VAL A 171 -64.94 19.58 -58.27
C VAL A 171 -63.74 18.63 -58.30
N GLN A 172 -63.31 18.18 -59.48
CA GLN A 172 -62.15 17.31 -59.64
C GLN A 172 -60.86 17.94 -59.08
N ALA A 173 -60.60 19.21 -59.40
CA ALA A 173 -59.44 19.93 -58.85
C ALA A 173 -59.51 20.09 -57.32
N ALA A 174 -60.71 20.26 -56.75
CA ALA A 174 -60.91 20.31 -55.31
C ALA A 174 -60.72 18.92 -54.66
N GLU A 175 -61.20 17.85 -55.28
CA GLU A 175 -60.98 16.46 -54.83
C GLU A 175 -59.48 16.11 -54.83
N GLU A 176 -58.75 16.44 -55.91
CA GLU A 176 -57.29 16.28 -56.00
C GLU A 176 -56.54 17.13 -54.96
N GLN A 177 -57.05 18.31 -54.60
CA GLN A 177 -56.47 19.13 -53.54
C GLN A 177 -56.74 18.52 -52.15
N VAL A 178 -57.94 18.00 -51.92
CA VAL A 178 -58.31 17.32 -50.66
C VAL A 178 -57.49 16.05 -50.47
N GLU A 179 -57.27 15.24 -51.50
CA GLU A 179 -56.40 14.06 -51.41
C GLU A 179 -54.93 14.42 -51.14
N ARG A 180 -54.39 15.47 -51.79
CA ARG A 180 -53.04 15.97 -51.47
C ARG A 180 -52.92 16.40 -50.01
N LEU A 181 -53.87 17.18 -49.50
CA LEU A 181 -53.90 17.59 -48.09
C LEU A 181 -54.08 16.41 -47.13
N ARG A 182 -54.80 15.35 -47.53
CA ARG A 182 -54.92 14.10 -46.76
C ARG A 182 -53.60 13.34 -46.70
N GLU A 183 -52.87 13.23 -47.80
CA GLU A 183 -51.53 12.60 -47.81
C GLU A 183 -50.50 13.42 -47.04
N GLU A 184 -50.51 14.75 -47.18
CA GLU A 184 -49.67 15.65 -46.37
C GLU A 184 -49.97 15.50 -44.87
N ALA A 185 -51.25 15.42 -44.49
CA ALA A 185 -51.66 15.16 -43.11
C ALA A 185 -51.22 13.77 -42.61
N ARG A 186 -51.37 12.71 -43.42
CA ARG A 186 -50.89 11.35 -43.11
C ARG A 186 -49.38 11.33 -42.87
N LEU A 187 -48.61 11.97 -43.75
CA LEU A 187 -47.15 12.10 -43.63
C LEU A 187 -46.76 12.93 -42.40
N ALA A 188 -47.50 13.99 -42.06
CA ALA A 188 -47.28 14.78 -40.86
C ALA A 188 -47.55 13.96 -39.57
N THR A 189 -48.64 13.17 -39.53
CA THR A 189 -48.92 12.27 -38.41
C THR A 189 -47.85 11.18 -38.29
N ALA A 190 -47.45 10.54 -39.39
CA ALA A 190 -46.40 9.52 -39.39
C ALA A 190 -45.06 10.07 -38.89
N LYS A 191 -44.68 11.30 -39.28
CA LYS A 191 -43.48 11.98 -38.77
C LYS A 191 -43.56 12.28 -37.28
N ARG A 192 -44.72 12.73 -36.78
CA ARG A 192 -44.93 12.98 -35.35
C ARG A 192 -44.83 11.68 -34.56
N ASP A 193 -45.47 10.62 -35.03
CA ASP A 193 -45.53 9.34 -34.32
C ASP A 193 -44.15 8.64 -34.30
N ALA A 194 -43.40 8.73 -35.40
CA ALA A 194 -41.99 8.30 -35.45
C ALA A 194 -41.09 9.12 -34.51
N ALA A 195 -41.28 10.44 -34.42
CA ALA A 195 -40.54 11.29 -33.49
C ALA A 195 -40.90 10.99 -32.02
N GLN A 196 -42.16 10.64 -31.74
CA GLN A 196 -42.58 10.21 -30.41
C GLN A 196 -41.97 8.86 -30.03
N GLN A 197 -41.97 7.88 -30.95
CA GLN A 197 -41.30 6.58 -30.74
C GLN A 197 -39.80 6.76 -30.47
N ALA A 198 -39.11 7.56 -31.28
CA ALA A 198 -37.69 7.87 -31.06
C ALA A 198 -37.43 8.56 -29.71
N TRP A 199 -38.35 9.41 -29.23
CA TRP A 199 -38.26 10.02 -27.91
C TRP A 199 -38.49 9.01 -26.77
N GLU A 200 -39.47 8.12 -26.92
CA GLU A 200 -39.76 7.04 -25.95
C GLU A 200 -38.59 6.04 -25.87
N GLU A 201 -38.01 5.65 -27.01
CA GLU A 201 -36.80 4.82 -27.09
C GLU A 201 -35.60 5.52 -26.44
N ALA A 202 -35.34 6.79 -26.78
CA ALA A 202 -34.27 7.57 -26.16
C ALA A 202 -34.46 7.71 -24.64
N HIS A 203 -35.71 7.85 -24.17
CA HIS A 203 -36.02 7.91 -22.74
C HIS A 203 -35.77 6.56 -22.06
N GLN A 204 -36.16 5.43 -22.68
CA GLN A 204 -35.87 4.08 -22.18
C GLN A 204 -34.36 3.81 -22.13
N ILE A 205 -33.60 4.17 -23.17
CA ILE A 205 -32.14 4.06 -23.21
C ILE A 205 -31.51 4.92 -22.10
N ALA A 206 -32.00 6.15 -21.89
CA ALA A 206 -31.53 7.01 -20.81
C ALA A 206 -31.79 6.39 -19.43
N GLN A 207 -33.00 5.87 -19.17
CA GLN A 207 -33.33 5.15 -17.94
C GLN A 207 -32.44 3.91 -17.73
N GLN A 208 -32.27 3.07 -18.76
CA GLN A 208 -31.38 1.92 -18.73
C GLN A 208 -29.94 2.34 -18.40
N SER A 209 -29.42 3.38 -19.05
CA SER A 209 -28.07 3.91 -18.76
C SER A 209 -27.91 4.42 -17.33
N MET A 210 -28.98 5.00 -16.74
CA MET A 210 -29.00 5.49 -15.37
C MET A 210 -29.01 4.32 -14.37
N THR A 211 -29.83 3.29 -14.60
CA THR A 211 -29.81 2.06 -13.79
C THR A 211 -28.48 1.31 -13.89
N ALA A 212 -27.86 1.26 -15.07
CA ALA A 212 -26.54 0.64 -15.28
C ALA A 212 -25.42 1.41 -14.57
N LYS A 213 -25.49 2.76 -14.54
CA LYS A 213 -24.57 3.60 -13.76
C LYS A 213 -24.70 3.33 -12.26
N LEU A 214 -25.92 3.35 -11.72
CA LEU A 214 -26.17 3.05 -10.30
C LEU A 214 -25.71 1.64 -9.92
N ALA A 215 -25.92 0.65 -10.79
CA ALA A 215 -25.40 -0.71 -10.58
C ALA A 215 -23.86 -0.72 -10.55
N ALA A 216 -23.20 -0.07 -11.51
CA ALA A 216 -21.74 0.03 -11.57
C ALA A 216 -21.14 0.81 -10.39
N GLU A 217 -21.81 1.85 -9.89
CA GLU A 217 -21.46 2.58 -8.67
C GLU A 217 -21.57 1.65 -7.44
N SER A 218 -22.67 0.91 -7.31
CA SER A 218 -22.83 -0.05 -6.20
C SER A 218 -21.80 -1.19 -6.22
N GLU A 219 -21.32 -1.60 -7.39
CA GLU A 219 -20.20 -2.55 -7.50
C GLU A 219 -18.86 -1.92 -7.13
N ARG A 220 -18.62 -0.65 -7.48
CA ARG A 220 -17.43 0.08 -7.01
C ARG A 220 -17.42 0.20 -5.50
N ASP A 221 -18.56 0.51 -4.87
CA ASP A 221 -18.68 0.58 -3.41
C ASP A 221 -18.41 -0.78 -2.75
N ARG A 222 -18.90 -1.88 -3.34
CA ARG A 222 -18.59 -3.25 -2.89
C ARG A 222 -17.11 -3.60 -3.02
N VAL A 223 -16.46 -3.17 -4.10
CA VAL A 223 -15.02 -3.38 -4.30
C VAL A 223 -14.20 -2.55 -3.30
N ALA A 224 -14.56 -1.29 -3.09
CA ALA A 224 -13.91 -0.41 -2.11
C ALA A 224 -14.08 -0.95 -0.67
N ALA A 225 -15.26 -1.45 -0.31
CA ALA A 225 -15.49 -2.11 0.97
C ALA A 225 -14.56 -3.32 1.16
N ARG A 226 -14.50 -4.22 0.17
CA ARG A 226 -13.57 -5.37 0.18
C ARG A 226 -12.11 -4.97 0.24
N GLU A 227 -11.72 -3.88 -0.43
CA GLU A 227 -10.36 -3.34 -0.34
C GLU A 227 -10.06 -2.87 1.09
N THR A 228 -10.97 -2.14 1.74
CA THR A 228 -10.79 -1.74 3.15
C THR A 228 -10.75 -2.93 4.12
N GLU A 229 -11.55 -3.98 3.88
CA GLU A 229 -11.51 -5.23 4.66
C GLU A 229 -10.15 -5.95 4.50
N LEU A 230 -9.63 -6.03 3.26
CA LEU A 230 -8.32 -6.65 2.97
C LEU A 230 -7.17 -5.84 3.56
N LEU A 231 -7.23 -4.50 3.51
CA LEU A 231 -6.23 -3.64 4.15
C LEU A 231 -6.24 -3.82 5.67
N ALA A 232 -7.42 -3.84 6.31
CA ALA A 232 -7.55 -4.11 7.75
C ALA A 232 -7.04 -5.51 8.12
N ALA A 233 -7.29 -6.52 7.29
CA ALA A 233 -6.75 -7.88 7.48
C ALA A 233 -5.22 -7.93 7.36
N LEU A 234 -4.63 -7.19 6.41
CA LEU A 234 -3.18 -7.06 6.26
C LEU A 234 -2.53 -6.29 7.43
N GLU A 235 -3.19 -5.26 7.95
CA GLU A 235 -2.75 -4.54 9.14
C GLU A 235 -2.81 -5.42 10.40
N ASN A 236 -3.89 -6.20 10.57
CA ASN A 236 -3.98 -7.16 11.65
C ASN A 236 -2.90 -8.26 11.54
N ALA A 237 -2.68 -8.83 10.35
CA ALA A 237 -1.62 -9.82 10.13
C ALA A 237 -0.21 -9.24 10.40
N ARG A 238 0.04 -7.97 10.09
CA ARG A 238 1.28 -7.26 10.46
C ARG A 238 1.41 -7.10 11.97
N ALA A 239 0.33 -6.73 12.66
CA ALA A 239 0.31 -6.62 14.12
C ALA A 239 0.57 -7.98 14.80
N GLU A 240 -0.02 -9.06 14.28
CA GLU A 240 0.24 -10.43 14.73
C GLU A 240 1.70 -10.85 14.52
N LEU A 241 2.29 -10.56 13.35
CA LEU A 241 3.72 -10.83 13.09
C LEU A 241 4.64 -10.05 14.03
N VAL A 242 4.35 -8.77 14.29
CA VAL A 242 5.10 -7.96 15.27
C VAL A 242 4.96 -8.53 16.68
N ALA A 243 3.77 -8.95 17.09
CA ALA A 243 3.54 -9.60 18.39
C ALA A 243 4.24 -10.97 18.50
N LEU A 244 4.32 -11.74 17.41
CA LEU A 244 5.07 -13.00 17.36
C LEU A 244 6.58 -12.76 17.43
N HIS A 245 7.12 -11.75 16.74
CA HIS A 245 8.52 -11.37 16.85
C HIS A 245 8.88 -10.87 18.26
N ALA A 246 8.00 -10.10 18.92
CA ALA A 246 8.20 -9.68 20.30
C ALA A 246 8.27 -10.89 21.26
N LYS A 247 7.33 -11.84 21.13
CA LYS A 247 7.33 -13.10 21.89
C LYS A 247 8.55 -13.97 21.60
N LEU A 248 9.04 -13.99 20.36
CA LEU A 248 10.25 -14.70 20.00
C LEU A 248 11.49 -14.08 20.67
N ALA A 249 11.63 -12.75 20.63
CA ALA A 249 12.72 -12.04 21.31
C ALA A 249 12.67 -12.20 22.84
N GLU A 250 11.48 -12.28 23.43
CA GLU A 250 11.29 -12.60 24.85
C GLU A 250 11.67 -14.06 25.16
N ALA A 251 11.31 -15.01 24.29
CA ALA A 251 11.73 -16.41 24.40
C ALA A 251 13.25 -16.59 24.20
N GLU A 252 13.87 -15.83 23.31
CA GLU A 252 15.32 -15.84 23.07
C GLU A 252 16.09 -15.24 24.25
N SER A 253 15.64 -14.10 24.79
CA SER A 253 16.28 -13.47 25.95
C SER A 253 16.10 -14.28 27.24
N THR A 254 14.96 -14.93 27.45
CA THR A 254 14.79 -15.89 28.56
C THR A 254 15.63 -17.16 28.35
N ALA A 255 15.74 -17.69 27.13
CA ALA A 255 16.64 -18.80 26.83
C ALA A 255 18.12 -18.43 27.06
N GLU A 256 18.54 -17.21 26.71
CA GLU A 256 19.90 -16.73 26.95
C GLU A 256 20.16 -16.50 28.45
N ALA A 257 19.20 -15.93 29.19
CA ALA A 257 19.29 -15.84 30.64
C ALA A 257 19.48 -17.22 31.30
N LEU A 258 18.69 -18.22 30.89
CA LEU A 258 18.84 -19.61 31.36
C LEU A 258 20.19 -20.23 30.97
N ARG A 259 20.78 -19.88 29.81
CA ARG A 259 22.14 -20.31 29.44
C ARG A 259 23.20 -19.68 30.34
N VAL A 260 23.08 -18.39 30.64
CA VAL A 260 23.99 -17.67 31.54
C VAL A 260 23.88 -18.22 32.97
N GLU A 261 22.67 -18.41 33.49
CA GLU A 261 22.43 -19.05 34.79
C GLU A 261 23.03 -20.47 34.84
N ALA A 262 22.83 -21.28 33.80
CA ALA A 262 23.42 -22.61 33.71
C ALA A 262 24.96 -22.59 33.61
N ALA A 263 25.54 -21.58 32.98
CA ALA A 263 26.99 -21.38 32.94
C ALA A 263 27.54 -20.98 34.31
N VAL A 264 26.91 -20.01 34.99
CA VAL A 264 27.24 -19.61 36.37
C VAL A 264 27.10 -20.78 37.35
N ALA A 265 26.04 -21.59 37.23
CA ALA A 265 25.84 -22.77 38.06
C ALA A 265 26.90 -23.86 37.80
N LYS A 266 27.31 -24.07 36.54
CA LYS A 266 28.44 -24.96 36.20
C LYS A 266 29.75 -24.46 36.81
N GLN A 267 30.04 -23.16 36.65
CA GLN A 267 31.26 -22.56 37.18
C GLN A 267 31.29 -22.63 38.72
N GLY A 268 30.18 -22.30 39.40
CA GLY A 268 30.06 -22.48 40.85
C GLY A 268 30.22 -23.94 41.31
N ALA A 269 29.76 -24.92 40.51
CA ALA A 269 29.99 -26.33 40.79
C ALA A 269 31.46 -26.76 40.54
N GLU A 270 32.16 -26.12 39.60
CA GLU A 270 33.59 -26.33 39.36
C GLU A 270 34.45 -25.68 40.46
N ASP A 271 34.09 -24.47 40.90
CA ASP A 271 34.71 -23.78 42.03
C ASP A 271 34.53 -24.58 43.33
N LEU A 272 33.33 -25.13 43.57
CA LEU A 272 33.10 -26.06 44.69
C LEU A 272 33.94 -27.33 44.59
N ARG A 273 34.09 -27.92 43.39
CA ARG A 273 34.99 -29.09 43.19
C ARG A 273 36.45 -28.73 43.44
N ASN A 274 36.88 -27.53 43.06
CA ASN A 274 38.25 -27.06 43.26
C ASN A 274 38.49 -26.77 44.76
N ALA A 275 37.56 -26.09 45.45
CA ALA A 275 37.60 -25.93 46.90
C ALA A 275 37.61 -27.28 47.65
N MET A 276 36.86 -28.29 47.18
CA MET A 276 36.90 -29.65 47.72
C MET A 276 38.26 -30.34 47.48
N ARG A 277 38.89 -30.13 46.32
CA ARG A 277 40.25 -30.62 46.03
C ARG A 277 41.30 -29.90 46.89
N ASP A 278 41.18 -28.60 47.07
CA ASP A 278 42.11 -27.80 47.87
C ASP A 278 41.99 -28.12 49.36
N THR A 279 40.78 -28.33 49.87
CA THR A 279 40.56 -28.78 51.27
C THR A 279 41.04 -30.22 51.48
N GLU A 280 40.85 -31.13 50.52
CA GLU A 280 41.45 -32.48 50.59
C GLU A 280 42.98 -32.42 50.48
N ALA A 281 43.56 -31.55 49.65
CA ALA A 281 45.00 -31.33 49.56
C ALA A 281 45.58 -30.70 50.84
N GLN A 282 44.86 -29.76 51.47
CA GLN A 282 45.20 -29.21 52.79
C GLN A 282 45.13 -30.29 53.87
N ARG A 283 44.10 -31.14 53.85
CA ARG A 283 43.96 -32.32 54.74
C ARG A 283 45.09 -33.32 54.54
N GLN A 284 45.50 -33.61 53.30
CA GLN A 284 46.65 -34.48 53.02
C GLN A 284 47.97 -33.85 53.48
N ARG A 285 48.19 -32.55 53.27
CA ARG A 285 49.36 -31.83 53.81
C ARG A 285 49.36 -31.84 55.35
N ALA A 286 48.21 -31.67 55.98
CA ALA A 286 48.06 -31.75 57.44
C ALA A 286 48.33 -33.16 57.97
N MET A 287 47.86 -34.21 57.29
CA MET A 287 48.18 -35.61 57.61
C MET A 287 49.68 -35.89 57.46
N GLN A 288 50.30 -35.45 56.36
CA GLN A 288 51.75 -35.62 56.15
C GLN A 288 52.57 -34.86 57.19
N ALA A 289 52.15 -33.66 57.58
CA ALA A 289 52.77 -32.90 58.67
C ALA A 289 52.58 -33.59 60.02
N ALA A 290 51.41 -34.16 60.30
CA ALA A 290 51.14 -34.93 61.52
C ALA A 290 51.98 -36.21 61.58
N SER A 291 52.03 -37.01 60.50
CA SER A 291 52.86 -38.22 60.43
C SER A 291 54.36 -37.91 60.51
N LYS A 292 54.79 -36.77 59.95
CA LYS A 292 56.17 -36.30 60.08
C LYS A 292 56.48 -35.88 61.53
N ALA A 293 55.59 -35.13 62.17
CA ALA A 293 55.74 -34.74 63.57
C ALA A 293 55.69 -35.95 64.52
N GLU A 294 54.95 -37.01 64.19
CA GLU A 294 54.92 -38.27 64.92
C GLU A 294 56.20 -39.10 64.71
N ALA A 295 56.74 -39.12 63.49
CA ALA A 295 58.06 -39.67 63.21
C ALA A 295 59.19 -38.91 63.94
N GLU A 296 59.12 -37.58 63.98
CA GLU A 296 60.05 -36.72 64.73
C GLU A 296 59.92 -36.94 66.25
N ARG A 297 58.71 -37.08 66.79
CA ARG A 297 58.47 -37.43 68.21
C ARG A 297 59.01 -38.81 68.58
N THR A 298 58.76 -39.83 67.75
CA THR A 298 59.28 -41.19 68.00
C THR A 298 60.79 -41.27 67.82
N ALA A 299 61.39 -40.51 66.90
CA ALA A 299 62.85 -40.36 66.81
C ALA A 299 63.43 -39.65 68.04
N ALA A 300 62.80 -38.57 68.52
CA ALA A 300 63.21 -37.87 69.73
C ALA A 300 63.11 -38.75 70.99
N GLN A 301 62.06 -39.57 71.11
CA GLN A 301 61.91 -40.55 72.20
C GLN A 301 62.99 -41.64 72.14
N ARG A 302 63.36 -42.13 70.95
CA ARG A 302 64.49 -43.07 70.80
C ARG A 302 65.80 -42.42 71.22
N ALA A 303 66.10 -41.22 70.74
CA ALA A 303 67.30 -40.47 71.12
C ALA A 303 67.34 -40.18 72.64
N GLN A 304 66.20 -39.90 73.28
CA GLN A 304 66.11 -39.79 74.74
C GLN A 304 66.42 -41.12 75.43
N SER A 305 65.82 -42.24 74.99
CA SER A 305 66.10 -43.56 75.58
C SER A 305 67.55 -44.03 75.37
N GLU A 306 68.18 -43.66 74.24
CA GLU A 306 69.58 -43.93 73.95
C GLU A 306 70.52 -43.09 74.83
N ALA A 307 70.20 -41.81 75.03
CA ALA A 307 70.93 -40.92 75.93
C ALA A 307 70.76 -41.33 77.40
N GLU A 308 69.57 -41.73 77.84
CA GLU A 308 69.33 -42.28 79.18
C GLU A 308 70.13 -43.58 79.39
N ALA A 309 70.13 -44.49 78.40
CA ALA A 309 70.95 -45.69 78.44
C ALA A 309 72.47 -45.38 78.43
N GLU A 310 72.90 -44.30 77.78
CA GLU A 310 74.29 -43.84 77.83
C GLU A 310 74.65 -43.23 79.19
N VAL A 311 73.77 -42.44 79.81
CA VAL A 311 73.94 -41.93 81.18
C VAL A 311 74.00 -43.07 82.19
N VAL A 312 73.15 -44.09 82.09
CA VAL A 312 73.23 -45.29 82.95
C VAL A 312 74.55 -46.03 82.77
N ARG A 313 75.03 -46.20 81.53
CA ARG A 313 76.35 -46.81 81.24
C ARG A 313 77.52 -45.97 81.74
N ALA A 314 77.42 -44.64 81.69
CA ALA A 314 78.43 -43.74 82.24
C ALA A 314 78.48 -43.80 83.78
N ASN A 315 77.32 -43.82 84.43
CA ASN A 315 77.21 -43.96 85.89
C ASN A 315 77.74 -45.31 86.38
N ALA A 316 77.45 -46.41 85.68
CA ALA A 316 78.00 -47.73 86.00
C ALA A 316 79.54 -47.74 85.96
N ARG A 317 80.15 -47.15 84.93
CA ARG A 317 81.62 -46.99 84.82
C ARG A 317 82.19 -46.09 85.93
N ALA A 318 81.48 -45.03 86.32
CA ALA A 318 81.89 -44.15 87.42
C ALA A 318 81.83 -44.87 88.77
N GLU A 319 80.84 -45.73 89.00
CA GLU A 319 80.78 -46.58 90.19
C GLU A 319 81.87 -47.66 90.22
N GLU A 320 82.20 -48.28 89.10
CA GLU A 320 83.31 -49.23 89.00
C GLU A 320 84.65 -48.53 89.30
N ALA A 321 84.91 -47.37 88.68
CA ALA A 321 86.10 -46.57 88.98
C ALA A 321 86.17 -46.10 90.44
N ALA A 322 85.04 -45.83 91.09
CA ALA A 322 84.99 -45.52 92.53
C ALA A 322 85.33 -46.75 93.38
N LYS A 323 84.79 -47.93 93.07
CA LYS A 323 85.09 -49.21 93.74
C LYS A 323 86.58 -49.58 93.59
N GLU A 324 87.16 -49.39 92.41
CA GLU A 324 88.59 -49.61 92.15
C GLU A 324 89.47 -48.63 92.95
N ARG A 325 89.14 -47.34 92.98
CA ARG A 325 89.84 -46.33 93.78
C ARG A 325 89.80 -46.66 95.28
N ASP A 326 88.65 -47.07 95.78
CA ASP A 326 88.46 -47.36 97.21
C ASP A 326 89.16 -48.67 97.60
N ALA A 327 89.19 -49.68 96.72
CA ALA A 327 90.01 -50.87 96.86
C ALA A 327 91.53 -50.55 96.86
N ALA A 328 91.99 -49.67 95.96
CA ALA A 328 93.37 -49.20 95.93
C ALA A 328 93.75 -48.43 97.20
N GLN A 329 92.85 -47.62 97.76
CA GLN A 329 93.07 -46.97 99.06
C GLN A 329 93.11 -47.96 100.23
N ALA A 330 92.29 -49.03 100.19
CA ALA A 330 92.34 -50.09 101.21
C ALA A 330 93.68 -50.85 101.15
N GLN A 331 94.15 -51.21 99.94
CA GLN A 331 95.47 -51.83 99.74
C GLN A 331 96.61 -50.91 100.21
N ALA A 332 96.57 -49.62 99.86
CA ALA A 332 97.58 -48.65 100.32
C ALA A 332 97.63 -48.55 101.86
N LYS A 333 96.48 -48.56 102.54
CA LYS A 333 96.40 -48.57 104.00
C LYS A 333 96.96 -49.86 104.62
N ALA A 334 96.67 -51.02 104.02
CA ALA A 334 97.24 -52.29 104.45
C ALA A 334 98.77 -52.30 104.35
N LEU A 335 99.32 -51.87 103.20
CA LEU A 335 100.77 -51.76 103.00
C LEU A 335 101.44 -50.77 103.97
N THR A 336 100.77 -49.68 104.35
CA THR A 336 101.30 -48.79 105.40
C THR A 336 101.28 -49.42 106.79
N ALA A 337 100.27 -50.22 107.12
CA ALA A 337 100.21 -50.95 108.39
C ALA A 337 101.29 -52.04 108.47
N GLU A 338 101.49 -52.81 107.39
CA GLU A 338 102.59 -53.78 107.28
C GLU A 338 103.97 -53.12 107.42
N ARG A 339 104.18 -51.95 106.79
CA ARG A 339 105.40 -51.15 106.96
C ARG A 339 105.62 -50.77 108.42
N ASP A 340 104.58 -50.32 109.12
CA ASP A 340 104.69 -49.87 110.51
C ASP A 340 104.94 -51.03 111.48
N GLU A 341 104.35 -52.20 111.23
CA GLU A 341 104.65 -53.43 111.96
C GLU A 341 106.10 -53.90 111.73
N LEU A 342 106.61 -53.81 110.49
CA LEU A 342 108.01 -54.08 110.17
C LEU A 342 108.97 -53.07 110.82
N ALA A 343 108.60 -51.79 110.85
CA ALA A 343 109.39 -50.75 111.51
C ALA A 343 109.45 -50.95 113.03
N ALA A 344 108.35 -51.38 113.67
CA ALA A 344 108.34 -51.78 115.07
C ALA A 344 109.29 -52.96 115.33
N LYS A 345 109.22 -54.03 114.52
CA LYS A 345 110.11 -55.20 114.64
C LYS A 345 111.59 -54.85 114.47
N VAL A 346 111.93 -53.93 113.57
CA VAL A 346 113.32 -53.43 113.39
C VAL A 346 113.78 -52.62 114.61
N ASN A 347 112.90 -51.80 115.21
CA ASN A 347 113.23 -51.07 116.44
C ASN A 347 113.43 -52.02 117.64
N ASP A 348 112.61 -53.06 117.78
CA ASP A 348 112.79 -54.09 118.81
C ASP A 348 114.10 -54.85 118.64
N GLN A 349 114.46 -55.22 117.41
CA GLN A 349 115.77 -55.83 117.11
C GLN A 349 116.93 -54.88 117.41
N ALA A 350 116.80 -53.58 117.14
CA ALA A 350 117.81 -52.58 117.48
C ALA A 350 117.98 -52.40 119.01
N LEU A 351 116.89 -52.52 119.79
CA LEU A 351 116.92 -52.55 121.25
C LEU A 351 117.59 -53.83 121.78
N GLN A 352 117.25 -54.99 121.22
CA GLN A 352 117.89 -56.27 121.57
C GLN A 352 119.38 -56.28 121.26
N LEU A 353 119.80 -55.73 120.11
CA LEU A 353 121.21 -55.58 119.75
C LEU A 353 121.96 -54.62 120.70
N ARG A 354 121.32 -53.53 121.15
CA ARG A 354 121.90 -52.67 122.19
C ARG A 354 122.09 -53.42 123.51
N GLN A 355 121.07 -54.13 123.99
CA GLN A 355 121.15 -54.93 125.23
C GLN A 355 122.25 -56.00 125.14
N LEU A 356 122.34 -56.72 124.02
CA LEU A 356 123.41 -57.68 123.77
C LEU A 356 124.78 -57.00 123.76
N SER A 357 124.95 -55.86 123.09
CA SER A 357 126.21 -55.11 123.10
C SER A 357 126.60 -54.61 124.50
N GLN A 358 125.63 -54.24 125.33
CA GLN A 358 125.84 -53.88 126.73
C GLN A 358 126.30 -55.09 127.55
N SER A 359 125.64 -56.24 127.41
CA SER A 359 126.04 -57.48 128.09
C SER A 359 127.44 -57.97 127.66
N VAL A 360 127.83 -57.77 126.40
CA VAL A 360 129.18 -58.08 125.92
C VAL A 360 130.20 -57.10 126.49
N ALA A 361 129.88 -55.80 126.59
CA ALA A 361 130.75 -54.82 127.24
C ALA A 361 130.93 -55.10 128.74
N GLU A 362 129.86 -55.50 129.44
CA GLU A 362 129.89 -55.93 130.84
C GLU A 362 130.71 -57.22 131.03
N GLN A 363 130.55 -58.21 130.16
CA GLN A 363 131.37 -59.43 130.17
C GLN A 363 132.85 -59.14 129.85
N GLN A 364 133.13 -58.22 128.92
CA GLN A 364 134.50 -57.78 128.63
C GLN A 364 135.12 -57.05 129.83
N ALA A 365 134.38 -56.16 130.49
CA ALA A 365 134.81 -55.48 131.71
C ALA A 365 135.08 -56.46 132.87
N ALA A 366 134.21 -57.48 133.04
CA ALA A 366 134.42 -58.55 134.01
C ALA A 366 135.65 -59.42 133.68
N LEU A 367 135.89 -59.71 132.40
CA LEU A 367 137.09 -60.43 131.95
C LEU A 367 138.37 -59.62 132.13
N THR A 368 138.34 -58.29 131.93
CA THR A 368 139.50 -57.43 132.25
C THR A 368 139.77 -57.37 133.74
N ALA A 369 138.72 -57.25 134.58
CA ALA A 369 138.87 -57.30 136.04
C ALA A 369 139.45 -58.64 136.51
N LEU A 370 138.94 -59.77 136.01
CA LEU A 370 139.50 -61.10 136.30
C LEU A 370 140.93 -61.30 135.77
N ALA A 371 141.30 -60.63 134.68
CA ALA A 371 142.68 -60.64 134.19
C ALA A 371 143.62 -59.82 135.08
N GLU A 372 143.17 -58.66 135.57
CA GLU A 372 143.88 -57.83 136.55
C GLU A 372 144.03 -58.55 137.90
N GLU A 373 142.97 -59.20 138.41
CA GLU A 373 143.03 -60.05 139.60
C GLU A 373 143.99 -61.24 139.42
N ARG A 374 143.94 -61.92 138.28
CA ARG A 374 144.87 -63.01 137.94
C ARG A 374 146.31 -62.52 137.89
N ASP A 375 146.57 -61.35 137.32
CA ASP A 375 147.93 -60.84 137.17
C ASP A 375 148.46 -60.23 138.47
N ALA A 376 147.59 -59.71 139.34
CA ALA A 376 147.90 -59.42 140.74
C ALA A 376 148.26 -60.70 141.52
N ALA A 377 147.43 -61.76 141.41
CA ALA A 377 147.69 -63.05 142.04
C ALA A 377 148.96 -63.73 141.53
N ARG A 378 149.30 -63.57 140.23
CA ARG A 378 150.59 -64.00 139.66
C ARG A 378 151.75 -63.17 140.19
N ALA A 379 151.60 -61.85 140.30
CA ALA A 379 152.62 -60.99 140.91
C ALA A 379 152.84 -61.31 142.41
N GLU A 380 151.85 -61.84 143.11
CA GLU A 380 151.98 -62.36 144.48
C GLU A 380 152.59 -63.77 144.51
N ALA A 381 152.18 -64.68 143.63
CA ALA A 381 152.80 -66.00 143.48
C ALA A 381 154.30 -65.91 143.11
N ASP A 382 154.67 -64.96 142.24
CA ASP A 382 156.07 -64.71 141.88
C ASP A 382 156.84 -63.95 142.99
N ARG A 383 156.16 -63.27 143.91
CA ARG A 383 156.78 -62.72 145.13
C ARG A 383 157.03 -63.83 146.16
N ALA A 384 156.07 -64.74 146.35
CA ALA A 384 156.22 -65.93 147.18
C ALA A 384 157.32 -66.87 146.64
N ARG A 385 157.36 -67.12 145.33
CA ARG A 385 158.45 -67.90 144.70
C ARG A 385 159.81 -67.28 144.94
N ARG A 386 159.98 -65.97 144.71
CA ARG A 386 161.27 -65.29 144.97
C ARG A 386 161.72 -65.35 146.43
N GLN A 387 160.81 -65.46 147.40
CA GLN A 387 161.15 -65.72 148.80
C GLN A 387 161.61 -67.17 149.06
N ILE A 388 160.98 -68.15 148.40
CA ILE A 388 161.34 -69.58 148.49
C ILE A 388 162.68 -69.85 147.77
N ASP A 389 162.89 -69.26 146.60
CA ASP A 389 164.10 -69.45 145.79
C ASP A 389 165.35 -68.85 146.49
N GLN A 390 165.20 -67.75 147.24
CA GLN A 390 166.26 -67.20 148.09
C GLN A 390 166.66 -68.13 149.23
N PHE A 391 165.72 -68.90 149.80
CA PHE A 391 166.04 -69.92 150.80
C PHE A 391 166.72 -71.16 150.18
N THR A 392 166.43 -71.45 148.91
CA THR A 392 166.85 -72.71 148.26
C THR A 392 168.20 -72.58 147.54
N HIS A 393 168.56 -71.39 147.05
CA HIS A 393 169.83 -71.17 146.32
C HIS A 393 171.08 -70.93 147.19
N SER A 394 171.00 -71.08 148.52
CA SER A 394 172.20 -71.15 149.37
C SER A 394 172.93 -72.51 149.27
N THR A 395 172.36 -73.51 148.60
CA THR A 395 172.88 -74.89 148.55
C THR A 395 172.94 -75.44 147.13
N LEU A 396 174.09 -75.18 146.48
CA LEU A 396 174.65 -75.90 145.32
C LEU A 396 174.17 -75.51 143.91
N SER A 397 175.15 -75.57 143.00
CA SER A 397 175.08 -75.82 141.55
C SER A 397 174.21 -74.89 140.66
N SER A 398 174.75 -74.07 139.74
CA SER A 398 175.79 -74.23 138.69
C SER A 398 175.24 -74.61 137.32
N ALA A 399 175.72 -73.89 136.29
CA ALA A 399 175.65 -74.18 134.84
C ALA A 399 174.23 -74.19 134.19
N VAL A 400 173.96 -73.72 132.97
CA VAL A 400 174.55 -72.89 131.89
C VAL A 400 173.52 -73.02 130.69
N PRO A 401 173.50 -72.13 129.67
CA PRO A 401 172.26 -71.76 128.90
C PRO A 401 172.26 -72.37 127.45
N PRO A 402 171.82 -71.75 126.30
CA PRO A 402 170.93 -70.58 125.99
C PRO A 402 169.95 -70.72 124.76
N GLY A 403 169.09 -69.70 124.52
CA GLY A 403 168.55 -69.27 123.18
C GLY A 403 167.33 -70.02 122.59
N GLY A 404 166.52 -69.49 121.65
CA GLY A 404 166.35 -68.12 121.09
C GLY A 404 165.60 -68.07 119.72
N ARG A 405 165.02 -66.91 119.34
CA ARG A 405 164.54 -66.49 117.95
C ARG A 405 163.31 -67.23 117.33
N MET A 406 162.53 -66.76 116.33
CA MET A 406 162.27 -65.47 115.60
C MET A 406 161.03 -65.61 114.63
N ALA A 407 160.59 -64.48 114.01
CA ALA A 407 159.83 -64.36 112.73
C ALA A 407 158.31 -64.73 112.69
N GLY A 408 157.48 -64.20 111.76
CA GLY A 408 157.65 -63.12 110.76
C GLY A 408 156.76 -63.25 109.48
N GLY A 409 156.35 -62.13 108.86
CA GLY A 409 155.64 -62.05 107.54
C GLY A 409 154.10 -62.04 107.60
N GLY A 410 153.33 -61.47 106.65
CA GLY A 410 153.63 -60.77 105.38
C GLY A 410 152.35 -60.17 104.71
N ILE A 411 152.48 -59.52 103.53
CA ILE A 411 151.44 -58.66 102.87
C ILE A 411 151.28 -59.01 101.36
N PRO A 412 150.14 -58.73 100.67
CA PRO A 412 149.97 -57.42 99.97
C PRO A 412 148.49 -56.94 99.70
N THR A 413 148.36 -55.96 98.80
CA THR A 413 147.20 -55.29 98.14
C THR A 413 146.83 -55.95 96.77
N PRO A 414 145.82 -55.54 95.92
CA PRO A 414 145.56 -54.22 95.23
C PRO A 414 144.03 -53.91 95.01
N ALA A 415 143.53 -53.18 93.98
CA ALA A 415 143.57 -51.76 93.60
C ALA A 415 142.55 -51.46 92.44
N ALA A 416 142.05 -50.22 92.31
CA ALA A 416 141.53 -49.49 91.10
C ALA A 416 140.35 -50.01 90.20
N GLY A 417 139.49 -49.07 89.73
CA GLY A 417 138.63 -49.25 88.52
C GLY A 417 137.34 -48.36 88.40
N HIS A 418 137.22 -47.56 87.32
CA HIS A 418 135.98 -46.91 86.77
C HIS A 418 135.45 -47.76 85.56
N PRO A 419 134.49 -47.36 84.65
CA PRO A 419 133.69 -46.13 84.46
C PRO A 419 132.20 -46.33 83.99
N HIS A 420 131.61 -45.25 83.41
CA HIS A 420 130.35 -45.13 82.64
C HIS A 420 129.98 -46.24 81.62
N ALA A 421 128.66 -46.41 81.38
CA ALA A 421 127.93 -46.45 80.08
C ALA A 421 126.49 -47.00 80.34
N ALA A 422 125.36 -46.39 79.95
CA ALA A 422 124.85 -45.90 78.65
C ALA A 422 123.99 -46.94 77.88
N GLY A 423 122.85 -46.48 77.33
CA GLY A 423 121.91 -47.26 76.52
C GLY A 423 120.74 -47.89 77.31
N ALA A 424 119.54 -48.10 76.75
CA ALA A 424 118.99 -47.64 75.47
C ALA A 424 117.44 -47.64 75.58
N ALA A 425 116.77 -46.58 75.12
CA ALA A 425 116.00 -46.54 73.86
C ALA A 425 114.70 -47.38 73.85
N GLY A 426 113.55 -46.71 73.61
CA GLY A 426 112.22 -47.31 73.63
C GLY A 426 111.08 -46.33 73.27
N THR A 427 111.27 -45.54 72.20
CA THR A 427 110.21 -44.82 71.46
C THR A 427 109.56 -45.81 70.45
N PRO A 428 108.69 -45.47 69.44
CA PRO A 428 108.23 -44.17 68.91
C PRO A 428 106.68 -44.16 68.55
N PRO A 429 106.16 -43.65 67.40
CA PRO A 429 105.82 -42.22 67.18
C PRO A 429 104.46 -41.88 66.46
N VAL A 430 104.09 -40.59 66.53
CA VAL A 430 103.77 -39.59 65.45
C VAL A 430 103.10 -40.00 64.10
N THR A 431 102.39 -39.02 63.52
CA THR A 431 101.87 -38.82 62.13
C THR A 431 100.35 -39.09 61.96
N SER A 432 99.57 -38.35 61.16
CA SER A 432 99.85 -37.38 60.07
C SER A 432 98.73 -36.30 59.89
N ALA A 433 99.03 -35.26 59.08
CA ALA A 433 98.06 -34.34 58.41
C ALA A 433 97.86 -34.83 56.93
N PRO A 434 97.51 -34.04 55.87
CA PRO A 434 97.08 -32.62 55.72
C PRO A 434 95.97 -32.38 54.61
N VAL A 435 95.79 -31.11 54.16
CA VAL A 435 95.17 -30.64 52.88
C VAL A 435 93.63 -30.79 52.74
N GLY A 436 92.85 -29.85 52.15
CA GLY A 436 93.09 -28.49 51.63
C GLY A 436 91.95 -27.98 50.71
N GLY A 437 91.99 -26.69 50.31
CA GLY A 437 91.07 -26.03 49.34
C GLY A 437 90.25 -24.88 49.96
N HIS A 438 90.38 -23.58 49.66
CA HIS A 438 90.56 -22.76 48.43
C HIS A 438 89.25 -22.20 47.81
N LEU A 439 89.19 -20.85 47.76
CA LEU A 439 88.46 -19.99 46.77
C LEU A 439 86.91 -20.02 46.82
N ALA A 440 86.15 -19.02 46.33
CA ALA A 440 86.36 -17.58 46.07
C ALA A 440 84.99 -16.93 45.67
N GLY A 441 84.92 -15.59 45.58
CA GLY A 441 83.79 -14.83 45.02
C GLY A 441 83.01 -14.06 46.10
N ALA A 442 83.05 -12.72 46.19
CA ALA A 442 82.60 -11.71 45.22
C ALA A 442 81.08 -11.79 44.94
N ALA A 443 80.29 -10.73 44.83
CA ALA A 443 80.36 -9.27 45.03
C ALA A 443 79.01 -8.73 44.47
N GLN A 444 78.79 -7.41 44.51
CA GLN A 444 77.63 -6.69 43.94
C GLN A 444 76.30 -6.90 44.70
N ALA A 445 75.56 -5.89 45.20
CA ALA A 445 75.38 -4.47 44.88
C ALA A 445 74.44 -4.14 43.70
N SER A 446 73.20 -3.76 44.02
CA SER A 446 72.32 -2.77 43.35
C SER A 446 71.00 -2.74 44.13
N ASN A 447 70.51 -1.61 44.64
CA ASN A 447 69.86 -0.46 43.97
C ASN A 447 68.61 -0.83 43.16
N GLY A 448 67.45 -0.27 43.55
CA GLY A 448 66.26 -0.22 42.68
C GLY A 448 64.90 -0.23 43.38
N ALA A 449 64.43 0.93 43.83
CA ALA A 449 63.00 1.27 43.73
C ALA A 449 62.77 2.03 42.40
N PRO A 450 61.55 2.11 41.84
CA PRO A 450 60.63 3.17 42.28
C PRO A 450 59.11 2.85 42.18
N ALA A 451 58.33 3.92 42.39
CA ALA A 451 56.90 4.05 42.69
C ALA A 451 55.89 3.78 41.53
N PRO A 452 54.56 3.85 41.78
CA PRO A 452 53.49 3.51 40.82
C PRO A 452 52.91 4.74 40.07
N LEU A 453 52.09 4.48 39.04
CA LEU A 453 51.35 5.47 38.26
C LEU A 453 49.97 4.94 37.82
N GLY A 454 48.96 5.82 37.73
CA GLY A 454 47.73 5.57 36.95
C GLY A 454 46.42 6.01 37.59
N ALA A 455 45.91 7.19 37.21
CA ALA A 455 44.52 7.61 37.40
C ALA A 455 43.94 8.06 36.03
N PRO A 456 42.63 7.87 35.75
CA PRO A 456 42.06 8.10 34.42
C PRO A 456 41.45 9.50 34.20
N VAL A 457 41.27 9.84 32.91
CA VAL A 457 40.67 11.09 32.39
C VAL A 457 39.28 10.78 31.80
N PRO A 458 38.26 11.66 31.94
CA PRO A 458 36.96 11.49 31.27
C PRO A 458 36.93 12.08 29.85
N VAL A 459 36.11 11.46 28.99
CA VAL A 459 35.96 11.78 27.55
C VAL A 459 34.63 12.51 27.28
N ASN A 460 34.64 13.45 26.33
CA ASN A 460 33.47 14.21 25.86
C ASN A 460 32.85 13.56 24.60
N PRO A 461 31.51 13.51 24.44
CA PRO A 461 30.83 13.14 23.19
C PRO A 461 30.44 14.37 22.32
N PRO A 462 30.12 14.19 21.02
CA PRO A 462 30.06 15.28 20.04
C PRO A 462 28.66 15.84 19.72
N GLN A 463 28.65 16.95 18.97
CA GLN A 463 27.48 17.63 18.39
C GLN A 463 26.79 16.80 17.28
N GLN A 464 25.48 16.99 17.10
CA GLN A 464 24.77 16.76 15.84
C GLN A 464 23.81 17.92 15.52
N GLN A 465 23.54 18.10 14.22
CA GLN A 465 22.96 19.31 13.63
C GLN A 465 21.45 19.23 13.36
N ALA A 466 20.86 20.40 13.09
CA ALA A 466 19.44 20.66 12.85
C ALA A 466 18.83 19.97 11.60
N PRO A 467 17.50 20.07 11.45
CA PRO A 467 16.85 20.26 10.15
C PRO A 467 16.30 21.69 10.00
N GLY A 468 16.52 22.30 8.84
CA GLY A 468 15.96 23.60 8.47
C GLY A 468 14.51 23.49 7.96
N GLN A 469 13.72 24.54 8.19
CA GLN A 469 12.43 24.75 7.53
C GLN A 469 12.64 25.54 6.24
N ASP A 470 12.09 25.07 5.11
CA ASP A 470 12.07 25.86 3.89
C ASP A 470 10.71 25.81 3.16
N GLY A 471 10.08 26.99 3.09
CA GLY A 471 10.06 27.67 1.79
C GLY A 471 9.13 27.13 0.71
N ARG A 472 7.83 27.04 1.01
CA ARG A 472 6.73 26.93 0.02
C ARG A 472 6.94 27.89 -1.16
N LYS A 473 7.17 27.38 -2.38
CA LYS A 473 7.16 28.16 -3.62
C LYS A 473 5.99 27.75 -4.52
N VAL A 474 5.36 28.76 -5.10
CA VAL A 474 4.28 28.69 -6.11
C VAL A 474 4.86 29.20 -7.44
N ASN A 475 4.16 28.91 -8.55
CA ASN A 475 4.58 29.02 -9.95
C ASN A 475 5.37 27.77 -10.41
N GLY A 476 5.08 27.15 -11.55
CA GLY A 476 4.15 27.52 -12.63
C GLY A 476 4.89 27.51 -13.97
N ALA A 477 4.66 26.48 -14.78
CA ALA A 477 5.13 26.37 -16.16
C ALA A 477 4.30 25.31 -16.90
N ASP A 478 3.61 25.76 -17.95
CA ASP A 478 3.55 25.16 -19.29
C ASP A 478 3.46 23.63 -19.39
N ARG A 479 2.25 23.16 -19.74
CA ARG A 479 2.05 21.89 -20.41
C ARG A 479 1.22 22.13 -21.66
N GLU A 480 1.90 22.27 -22.78
CA GLU A 480 1.29 22.30 -24.10
C GLU A 480 0.63 20.95 -24.37
N ASP A 481 -0.62 20.98 -24.86
CA ASP A 481 -1.40 19.78 -25.16
C ASP A 481 -1.81 19.82 -26.65
N PRO A 482 -1.04 19.18 -27.55
CA PRO A 482 -1.37 19.10 -28.96
C PRO A 482 -1.86 17.69 -29.31
N LEU A 483 -3.18 17.43 -29.26
CA LEU A 483 -3.81 16.28 -29.92
C LEU A 483 -5.35 16.38 -29.89
N PHE A 484 -5.94 17.08 -30.87
CA PHE A 484 -7.31 16.80 -31.27
C PHE A 484 -7.47 16.96 -32.79
N THR A 485 -7.59 15.82 -33.48
CA THR A 485 -7.84 15.74 -34.93
C THR A 485 -9.09 14.90 -35.19
N GLY A 486 -10.19 15.59 -35.50
CA GLY A 486 -11.37 15.03 -36.18
C GLY A 486 -12.31 14.15 -35.34
N PRO A 487 -13.39 13.65 -35.97
CA PRO A 487 -13.84 13.96 -37.35
C PRO A 487 -14.62 15.29 -37.46
#